data_AF-A0A3B7A5N2-F1
#
_entry.id   AF-A0A3B7A5N2-F1
#
_cell.length_a   1.000
_cell.length_b   1.000
_cell.length_c   1.000
_cell.angle_alpha   90.00
_cell.angle_beta   90.00
_cell.angle_gamma   90.00
#
_symmetry.space_group_name_H-M   'P 1'
#
loop_
_entity.id
_entity.type
_entity.pdbx_description
1 polymer ?
#
loop_
_entity_poly.entity_id
_entity_poly.type
_entity_poly.pdbx_seq_one_letter_code
_entity_poly.pdbx_strand_id
1 'polypeptide(L)'
;MRRNHGFTLIELVIVIVILGILAAVAIPRYANIHRDARIGSVRALEAAVRSADALIAAGVVVKGLSSQSGTATVYPNGTAIAGDTTAIRVYGGHPDSQLDGIGNALSGANIGFGYGRNNASVTVRYGDFTVRWSANNLRWEYTAAPTPATCRVNYLNGGAGAIVSTDISGC
;
A
#
# COMPACT_ATOMS: atom_id res chain seq x y z
N MET A 1 58.60 -7.98 29.57
CA MET A 1 57.69 -6.85 29.80
C MET A 1 57.04 -6.49 28.48
N ARG A 2 55.73 -6.72 28.32
CA ARG A 2 54.99 -6.33 27.10
C ARG A 2 54.74 -4.82 27.17
N ARG A 3 55.25 -4.06 26.20
CA ARG A 3 54.96 -2.62 26.06
C ARG A 3 53.51 -2.48 25.58
N ASN A 4 52.61 -2.05 26.45
CA ASN A 4 51.28 -1.61 26.03
C ASN A 4 51.45 -0.27 25.32
N HIS A 5 51.36 -0.29 23.99
CA HIS A 5 51.23 0.92 23.19
C HIS A 5 49.82 1.47 23.40
N GLY A 6 49.70 2.56 24.16
CA GLY A 6 48.45 3.30 24.29
C GLY A 6 48.14 4.07 23.01
N PHE A 7 46.86 4.25 22.70
CA PHE A 7 46.41 5.16 21.65
C PHE A 7 46.84 6.60 21.95
N THR A 8 47.32 7.32 20.94
CA THR A 8 47.67 8.73 21.10
C THR A 8 46.41 9.60 21.10
N LEU A 9 46.42 10.72 21.83
CA LEU A 9 45.29 11.66 21.85
C LEU A 9 45.00 12.17 20.42
N ILE A 10 46.05 12.41 19.64
CA ILE A 10 45.93 12.89 18.26
C ILE A 10 45.29 11.85 17.33
N GLU A 11 45.55 10.55 17.50
CA GLU A 11 44.87 9.50 16.73
C GLU A 11 43.36 9.52 16.98
N LEU A 12 42.94 9.66 18.24
CA LEU A 12 41.52 9.70 18.57
C LEU A 12 40.85 10.94 17.97
N VAL A 13 41.53 12.10 18.02
CA VAL A 13 41.02 13.36 17.44
C VAL A 13 40.87 13.25 15.92
N ILE A 14 41.86 12.68 15.22
CA ILE A 14 41.78 12.53 13.77
C ILE A 14 40.63 11.59 13.38
N VAL A 15 40.41 10.51 14.14
CA VAL A 15 39.32 9.56 13.86
C VAL A 15 37.94 10.24 13.99
N ILE A 16 37.70 11.01 15.05
CA ILE A 16 36.41 11.71 15.20
C ILE A 16 36.21 12.79 14.12
N VAL A 17 37.27 13.44 13.67
CA VAL A 17 37.21 14.42 12.57
C VAL A 17 36.83 13.74 11.26
N ILE A 18 37.46 12.60 10.94
CA ILE A 18 37.13 11.83 9.74
C ILE A 18 35.68 11.33 9.80
N LEU A 19 35.25 10.75 10.94
CA LEU A 19 33.86 10.32 11.13
C LEU A 19 32.87 11.49 11.02
N GLY A 20 33.23 12.67 11.50
CA GLY A 20 32.42 13.89 11.36
C GLY A 20 32.19 14.29 9.90
N ILE A 21 33.25 14.27 9.08
CA ILE A 21 33.15 14.59 7.64
C ILE A 21 32.30 13.55 6.91
N LEU A 22 32.53 12.25 7.19
CA LEU A 22 31.76 11.16 6.60
C LEU A 22 30.27 11.26 6.96
N ALA A 23 29.96 11.56 8.22
CA ALA A 23 28.58 11.73 8.68
C ALA A 23 27.89 12.92 7.98
N ALA A 24 28.58 14.05 7.83
CA ALA A 24 28.02 15.25 7.20
C ALA A 24 27.58 15.01 5.75
N VAL A 25 28.32 14.20 4.99
CA VAL A 25 27.99 13.85 3.60
C VAL A 25 26.99 12.70 3.52
N ALA A 26 27.07 11.72 4.43
CA ALA A 26 26.23 10.53 4.39
C ALA A 26 24.78 10.80 4.83
N ILE A 27 24.55 11.64 5.84
CA ILE A 27 23.22 11.88 6.43
C ILE A 27 22.19 12.41 5.39
N PRO A 28 22.49 13.45 4.58
CA PRO A 28 21.54 13.96 3.59
C PRO A 28 21.17 12.91 2.53
N ARG A 29 22.16 12.13 2.07
CA ARG A 29 21.94 11.07 1.08
C ARG A 29 21.09 9.94 1.64
N TYR A 30 21.35 9.53 2.88
CA TYR A 30 20.59 8.48 3.55
C TYR A 30 19.11 8.84 3.68
N ALA A 31 18.81 10.08 4.08
CA ALA A 31 17.43 10.57 4.18
C ALA A 31 16.68 10.52 2.82
N ASN A 32 17.34 10.90 1.73
CA ASN A 32 16.75 10.86 0.39
C ASN A 32 16.45 9.44 -0.08
N ILE A 33 17.34 8.47 0.19
CA ILE A 33 17.12 7.06 -0.19
C ILE A 33 15.86 6.49 0.48
N HIS A 34 15.65 6.78 1.76
CA HIS A 34 14.43 6.34 2.47
C HIS A 34 13.17 6.95 1.88
N ARG A 35 13.22 8.24 1.54
CA ARG A 35 12.10 8.92 0.89
C ARG A 35 11.80 8.31 -0.48
N ASP A 36 12.80 8.12 -1.32
CA ASP A 36 12.63 7.57 -2.67
C ASP A 36 12.15 6.12 -2.62
N ALA A 37 12.62 5.32 -1.65
CA ALA A 37 12.13 3.96 -1.43
C ALA A 37 10.64 3.94 -1.07
N ARG A 38 10.18 4.84 -0.16
CA ARG A 38 8.75 4.98 0.18
C ARG A 38 7.92 5.37 -1.03
N ILE A 39 8.37 6.36 -1.80
CA ILE A 39 7.70 6.81 -3.03
C ILE A 39 7.61 5.65 -4.03
N GLY A 40 8.70 4.88 -4.20
CA GLY A 40 8.74 3.69 -5.04
C GLY A 40 7.69 2.65 -4.62
N SER A 41 7.57 2.36 -3.33
CA SER A 41 6.56 1.45 -2.80
C SER A 41 5.13 1.95 -3.04
N VAL A 42 4.86 3.24 -2.82
CA VAL A 42 3.53 3.84 -3.08
C VAL A 42 3.18 3.76 -4.57
N ARG A 43 4.14 4.03 -5.47
CA ARG A 43 3.94 3.93 -6.93
C ARG A 43 3.74 2.49 -7.40
N ALA A 44 4.48 1.53 -6.82
CA ALA A 44 4.30 0.12 -7.10
C ALA A 44 2.89 -0.35 -6.69
N LEU A 45 2.42 0.09 -5.52
CA LEU A 45 1.07 -0.20 -5.07
C LEU A 45 0.01 0.46 -5.97
N GLU A 46 0.21 1.72 -6.39
CA GLU A 46 -0.67 2.39 -7.34
C GLU A 46 -0.86 1.56 -8.62
N ALA A 47 0.24 1.07 -9.20
CA ALA A 47 0.21 0.24 -10.39
C ALA A 47 -0.50 -1.10 -10.14
N ALA A 48 -0.29 -1.73 -8.98
CA ALA A 48 -0.96 -2.97 -8.60
C ALA A 48 -2.48 -2.78 -8.47
N VAL A 49 -2.91 -1.70 -7.81
CA VAL A 49 -4.34 -1.36 -7.65
C VAL A 49 -5.00 -1.10 -9.00
N ARG A 50 -4.36 -0.31 -9.89
CA ARG A 50 -4.86 -0.07 -11.25
C ARG A 50 -4.97 -1.36 -12.07
N SER A 51 -3.99 -2.25 -11.95
CA SER A 51 -3.97 -3.52 -12.67
C SER A 51 -5.07 -4.46 -12.18
N ALA A 52 -5.27 -4.54 -10.86
CA ALA A 52 -6.34 -5.33 -10.25
C ALA A 52 -7.72 -4.81 -10.68
N ASP A 53 -7.94 -3.50 -10.65
CA ASP A 53 -9.16 -2.86 -11.15
C ASP A 53 -9.45 -3.22 -12.61
N ALA A 54 -8.47 -3.02 -13.49
CA ALA A 54 -8.63 -3.29 -14.93
C ALA A 54 -8.92 -4.78 -15.21
N LEU A 55 -8.26 -5.70 -14.51
CA LEU A 55 -8.47 -7.14 -14.68
C LEU A 55 -9.89 -7.56 -14.29
N ILE A 56 -10.37 -7.07 -13.15
CA ILE A 56 -11.73 -7.38 -12.68
C ILE A 56 -12.78 -6.71 -13.57
N ALA A 57 -12.58 -5.45 -13.95
CA ALA A 57 -13.48 -4.75 -14.85
C ALA A 57 -13.61 -5.45 -16.21
N ALA A 58 -12.49 -5.90 -16.80
CA ALA A 58 -12.50 -6.71 -18.01
C ALA A 58 -13.27 -8.03 -17.81
N GLY A 59 -13.06 -8.71 -16.68
CA GLY A 59 -13.78 -9.93 -16.33
C GLY A 59 -15.29 -9.74 -16.17
N VAL A 60 -15.73 -8.59 -15.67
CA VAL A 60 -17.15 -8.21 -15.54
C VAL A 60 -17.79 -8.02 -16.91
N VAL A 61 -17.11 -7.32 -17.82
CA VAL A 61 -17.59 -7.10 -19.20
C VAL A 61 -17.70 -8.42 -19.96
N VAL A 62 -16.67 -9.28 -19.88
CA VAL A 62 -16.67 -10.60 -20.55
C VAL A 62 -17.83 -11.49 -20.08
N LYS A 63 -18.25 -11.34 -18.82
CA LYS A 63 -19.37 -12.11 -18.25
C LYS A 63 -20.73 -11.47 -18.48
N GLY A 64 -20.80 -10.32 -19.13
CA GLY A 64 -22.05 -9.58 -19.34
C GLY A 64 -22.65 -9.00 -18.05
N LEU A 65 -21.81 -8.75 -17.04
CA LEU A 65 -22.22 -8.30 -15.70
C LEU A 65 -22.10 -6.78 -15.53
N SER A 66 -21.89 -6.05 -16.64
CA SER A 66 -21.56 -4.62 -16.72
C SER A 66 -22.70 -3.65 -16.37
N SER A 67 -23.85 -4.12 -15.89
CA SER A 67 -25.02 -3.27 -15.60
C SER A 67 -25.72 -3.56 -14.28
N GLN A 68 -25.06 -4.27 -13.36
CA GLN A 68 -25.64 -4.48 -12.03
C GLN A 68 -25.38 -3.27 -11.11
N SER A 69 -26.33 -2.34 -11.15
CA SER A 69 -26.52 -1.30 -10.14
C SER A 69 -27.03 -1.96 -8.86
N GLY A 70 -26.17 -2.10 -7.86
CA GLY A 70 -26.51 -2.70 -6.56
C GLY A 70 -25.39 -3.60 -6.06
N THR A 71 -25.50 -4.07 -4.81
CA THR A 71 -24.56 -4.98 -4.11
C THR A 71 -24.51 -6.37 -4.78
N ALA A 72 -24.20 -6.40 -6.06
CA ALA A 72 -24.10 -7.62 -6.82
C ALA A 72 -22.75 -8.26 -6.52
N THR A 73 -22.82 -9.35 -5.78
CA THR A 73 -21.71 -10.28 -5.66
C THR A 73 -21.54 -10.96 -7.02
N VAL A 74 -20.88 -10.27 -7.94
CA VAL A 74 -20.46 -10.82 -9.23
C VAL A 74 -19.26 -11.70 -8.95
N TYR A 75 -19.51 -12.98 -8.67
CA TYR A 75 -18.46 -13.98 -8.51
C TYR A 75 -17.80 -14.20 -9.88
N PRO A 76 -16.53 -13.80 -10.07
CA PRO A 76 -15.89 -14.02 -11.34
C PRO A 76 -15.55 -15.52 -11.44
N ASN A 77 -16.47 -16.29 -12.03
CA ASN A 77 -16.36 -17.72 -12.30
C ASN A 77 -16.48 -18.58 -11.02
N GLY A 78 -17.36 -19.57 -11.09
CA GLY A 78 -17.58 -20.53 -10.01
C GLY A 78 -16.44 -21.51 -9.90
N THR A 79 -15.60 -21.30 -8.90
CA THR A 79 -15.20 -22.33 -7.94
C THR A 79 -14.97 -21.58 -6.64
N ALA A 80 -15.71 -21.94 -5.59
CA ALA A 80 -15.03 -21.97 -4.30
C ALA A 80 -13.81 -22.85 -4.52
N ILE A 81 -12.60 -22.33 -4.34
CA ILE A 81 -11.58 -23.22 -3.79
C ILE A 81 -12.20 -23.58 -2.45
N ALA A 82 -12.65 -24.82 -2.31
CA ALA A 82 -13.02 -25.36 -1.02
C ALA A 82 -11.75 -25.28 -0.16
N GLY A 83 -11.63 -24.19 0.62
CA GLY A 83 -10.44 -23.79 1.36
C GLY A 83 -9.98 -22.32 1.20
N ASP A 84 -10.49 -21.55 0.23
CA ASP A 84 -10.07 -20.15 -0.06
C ASP A 84 -11.26 -19.17 -0.07
N THR A 85 -11.05 -17.97 0.45
CA THR A 85 -12.09 -17.08 0.97
C THR A 85 -12.26 -15.78 0.18
N THR A 86 -12.16 -15.73 -1.15
CA THR A 86 -12.19 -14.42 -1.86
C THR A 86 -12.97 -14.38 -3.19
N ALA A 87 -14.28 -14.18 -3.13
CA ALA A 87 -14.97 -13.42 -4.18
C ALA A 87 -14.60 -11.92 -4.10
N ILE A 88 -14.84 -11.19 -5.19
CA ILE A 88 -14.55 -9.76 -5.26
C ILE A 88 -15.87 -9.04 -5.54
N ARG A 89 -16.24 -8.08 -4.70
CA ARG A 89 -17.44 -7.28 -4.95
C ARG A 89 -17.18 -6.23 -6.03
N VAL A 90 -18.15 -6.08 -6.92
CA VAL A 90 -18.11 -5.14 -8.05
C VAL A 90 -19.24 -4.13 -7.88
N TYR A 91 -18.95 -2.87 -8.16
CA TYR A 91 -19.91 -1.78 -8.23
C TYR A 91 -19.59 -0.91 -9.44
N GLY A 92 -20.58 -0.70 -10.32
CA GLY A 92 -20.40 0.11 -11.53
C GLY A 92 -19.38 -0.46 -12.53
N GLY A 93 -19.25 -1.79 -12.60
CA GLY A 93 -18.32 -2.45 -13.52
C GLY A 93 -16.88 -2.60 -13.01
N HIS A 94 -16.56 -2.05 -11.84
CA HIS A 94 -15.23 -2.09 -11.21
C HIS A 94 -15.31 -2.71 -9.81
N PRO A 95 -14.21 -3.22 -9.22
CA PRO A 95 -14.19 -3.57 -7.80
C PRO A 95 -14.74 -2.43 -6.96
N ASP A 96 -15.55 -2.73 -5.96
CA ASP A 96 -16.00 -1.67 -5.08
C ASP A 96 -14.85 -1.17 -4.18
N SER A 97 -15.09 -0.03 -3.54
CA SER A 97 -14.14 0.61 -2.63
C SER A 97 -14.20 0.05 -1.21
N GLN A 98 -14.68 -1.18 -1.03
CA GLN A 98 -14.68 -1.90 0.25
C GLN A 98 -13.52 -2.91 0.30
N LEU A 99 -13.24 -3.41 1.51
CA LEU A 99 -12.14 -4.35 1.77
C LEU A 99 -12.26 -5.66 0.98
N ASP A 100 -13.49 -6.07 0.69
CA ASP A 100 -13.86 -7.25 -0.10
C ASP A 100 -14.17 -6.95 -1.57
N GLY A 101 -13.92 -5.72 -2.03
CA GLY A 101 -13.78 -5.36 -3.44
C GLY A 101 -12.31 -5.27 -3.82
N ILE A 102 -11.83 -4.05 -4.08
CA ILE A 102 -10.44 -3.84 -4.51
C ILE A 102 -9.40 -4.38 -3.52
N GLY A 103 -9.73 -4.42 -2.22
CA GLY A 103 -8.85 -4.98 -1.19
C GLY A 103 -8.56 -6.46 -1.40
N ASN A 104 -9.57 -7.26 -1.76
CA ASN A 104 -9.42 -8.69 -2.09
C ASN A 104 -8.91 -8.94 -3.52
N ALA A 105 -8.99 -7.95 -4.40
CA ALA A 105 -8.42 -8.04 -5.74
C ALA A 105 -6.87 -7.95 -5.75
N LEU A 106 -6.27 -7.47 -4.65
CA LEU A 106 -4.82 -7.44 -4.49
C LEU A 106 -4.31 -8.79 -3.98
N SER A 107 -3.36 -9.38 -4.70
CA SER A 107 -2.74 -10.66 -4.34
C SER A 107 -2.12 -10.61 -2.94
N GLY A 108 -2.41 -11.60 -2.10
CA GLY A 108 -1.84 -11.70 -0.76
C GLY A 108 -2.48 -10.79 0.29
N ALA A 109 -3.48 -9.99 -0.07
CA ALA A 109 -4.16 -9.13 0.89
C ALA A 109 -5.07 -9.91 1.85
N ASN A 110 -5.60 -11.07 1.42
CA ASN A 110 -6.46 -11.99 2.20
C ASN A 110 -7.34 -11.24 3.22
N ILE A 111 -8.04 -10.20 2.75
CA ILE A 111 -8.85 -9.37 3.62
C ILE A 111 -10.20 -10.08 3.74
N GLY A 112 -10.25 -11.03 4.67
CA GLY A 112 -11.38 -11.95 4.83
C GLY A 112 -12.73 -11.25 4.75
N PHE A 113 -13.68 -11.89 4.05
CA PHE A 113 -15.04 -11.41 3.96
C PHE A 113 -15.67 -11.19 5.33
N GLY A 114 -16.38 -10.07 5.48
CA GLY A 114 -17.04 -9.74 6.74
C GLY A 114 -16.19 -8.90 7.70
N TYR A 115 -14.99 -8.46 7.29
CA TYR A 115 -14.32 -7.34 7.94
C TYR A 115 -15.14 -6.05 7.71
N GLY A 116 -16.13 -5.86 8.60
CA GLY A 116 -16.96 -4.69 8.79
C GLY A 116 -17.33 -3.91 7.53
N ARG A 117 -18.45 -4.29 6.88
CA ARG A 117 -19.07 -3.56 5.75
C ARG A 117 -19.31 -2.05 6.00
N ASN A 118 -19.09 -1.55 7.22
CA ASN A 118 -19.24 -0.15 7.63
C ASN A 118 -18.29 0.28 8.77
N ASN A 119 -17.26 -0.49 9.13
CA ASN A 119 -16.40 -0.10 10.25
C ASN A 119 -15.24 0.79 9.77
N ALA A 120 -15.46 2.10 9.81
CA ALA A 120 -14.47 3.17 9.62
C ALA A 120 -13.22 3.06 10.52
N SER A 121 -13.21 2.13 11.48
CA SER A 121 -12.14 1.90 12.46
C SER A 121 -11.30 0.64 12.21
N VAL A 122 -11.54 -0.11 11.14
CA VAL A 122 -10.73 -1.28 10.80
C VAL A 122 -9.41 -0.82 10.15
N THR A 123 -8.30 -1.14 10.81
CA THR A 123 -6.94 -1.00 10.30
C THR A 123 -6.45 -2.39 9.91
N VAL A 124 -6.41 -2.70 8.60
CA VAL A 124 -5.79 -3.93 8.08
C VAL A 124 -4.38 -3.59 7.60
N ARG A 125 -3.42 -4.51 7.74
CA ARG A 125 -2.09 -4.34 7.15
C ARG A 125 -1.98 -5.10 5.84
N TYR A 126 -1.44 -4.44 4.83
CA TYR A 126 -1.04 -5.03 3.54
C TYR A 126 0.43 -4.71 3.32
N GLY A 127 1.31 -5.66 3.69
CA GLY A 127 2.76 -5.40 3.75
C GLY A 127 3.08 -4.20 4.65
N ASP A 128 3.74 -3.19 4.08
CA ASP A 128 4.10 -1.93 4.74
C ASP A 128 3.00 -0.87 4.75
N PHE A 129 1.79 -1.23 4.31
CA PHE A 129 0.66 -0.32 4.21
C PHE A 129 -0.40 -0.62 5.26
N THR A 130 -0.92 0.44 5.85
CA THR A 130 -2.12 0.47 6.65
C THR A 130 -3.31 0.78 5.74
N VAL A 131 -4.24 -0.17 5.61
CA VAL A 131 -5.48 0.01 4.86
C VAL A 131 -6.52 0.70 5.74
N ARG A 132 -7.17 1.73 5.21
CA ARG A 132 -8.26 2.44 5.87
C ARG A 132 -9.40 2.63 4.89
N TRP A 133 -10.61 2.55 5.41
CA TRP A 133 -11.82 2.77 4.64
C TRP A 133 -12.54 4.06 5.06
N SER A 134 -13.15 4.70 4.09
CA SER A 134 -14.16 5.75 4.22
C SER A 134 -15.23 5.49 3.17
N ALA A 135 -16.43 6.06 3.33
CA ALA A 135 -17.50 5.92 2.34
C ALA A 135 -16.97 6.16 0.91
N ASN A 136 -17.15 5.17 0.04
CA ASN A 136 -16.68 5.12 -1.34
C ASN A 136 -15.18 5.24 -1.58
N ASN A 137 -14.34 5.13 -0.53
CA ASN A 137 -12.91 5.36 -0.61
C ASN A 137 -12.09 4.36 0.22
N LEU A 138 -11.25 3.57 -0.46
CA LEU A 138 -10.24 2.74 0.19
C LEU A 138 -8.86 3.36 0.02
N ARG A 139 -8.10 3.47 1.10
CA ARG A 139 -6.75 4.05 1.07
C ARG A 139 -5.73 3.13 1.73
N TRP A 140 -4.53 3.11 1.18
CA TRP A 140 -3.35 2.43 1.71
C TRP A 140 -2.32 3.47 2.10
N GLU A 141 -2.10 3.64 3.40
CA GLU A 141 -1.16 4.61 3.98
C GLU A 141 0.15 3.88 4.31
N TYR A 142 1.29 4.36 3.81
CA TYR A 142 2.58 3.75 4.11
C TYR A 142 2.90 3.92 5.61
N THR A 143 2.94 2.83 6.37
CA THR A 143 2.91 2.86 7.84
C THR A 143 4.13 3.57 8.44
N ALA A 144 5.31 3.43 7.82
CA ALA A 144 6.56 4.02 8.32
C ALA A 144 6.92 5.37 7.69
N ALA A 145 5.96 6.04 7.03
CA ALA A 145 6.17 7.38 6.48
C ALA A 145 6.13 8.45 7.58
N PRO A 146 6.81 9.61 7.41
CA PRO A 146 6.76 10.73 8.37
C PRO A 146 5.34 11.23 8.59
N THR A 147 4.53 11.29 7.52
CA THR A 147 3.11 11.60 7.60
C THR A 147 2.29 10.60 6.76
N PRO A 148 1.90 9.45 7.34
CA PRO A 148 1.22 8.37 6.61
C PRO A 148 -0.07 8.81 5.90
N ALA A 149 -0.79 9.78 6.47
CA ALA A 149 -2.02 10.32 5.90
C ALA A 149 -1.83 10.95 4.50
N THR A 150 -0.61 11.38 4.16
CA THR A 150 -0.25 12.01 2.87
C THR A 150 0.84 11.22 2.12
N CYS A 151 1.12 9.99 2.54
CA CYS A 151 1.96 9.02 1.82
C CYS A 151 1.12 7.78 1.53
N ARG A 152 0.27 7.84 0.49
CA ARG A 152 -0.81 6.89 0.30
C ARG A 152 -1.26 6.70 -1.14
N VAL A 153 -1.88 5.55 -1.38
CA VAL A 153 -2.70 5.26 -2.56
C VAL A 153 -4.16 5.32 -2.16
N ASN A 154 -5.01 5.86 -3.02
CA ASN A 154 -6.42 6.10 -2.80
C ASN A 154 -7.23 5.51 -3.95
N TYR A 155 -8.29 4.77 -3.63
CA TYR A 155 -9.17 4.11 -4.57
C TYR A 155 -10.61 4.55 -4.29
N LEU A 156 -11.17 5.33 -5.21
CA LEU A 156 -12.54 5.81 -5.14
C LEU A 156 -13.39 5.03 -6.15
N ASN A 157 -14.52 4.50 -5.72
CA ASN A 157 -15.53 3.97 -6.64
C ASN A 157 -16.92 4.37 -6.11
N GLY A 158 -17.60 5.22 -6.88
CA GLY A 158 -18.96 5.70 -6.64
C GLY A 158 -19.99 5.21 -7.67
N GLY A 159 -19.68 4.16 -8.43
CA GLY A 159 -20.62 3.51 -9.37
C GLY A 159 -20.54 4.00 -10.81
N ALA A 160 -19.84 5.10 -11.08
CA ALA A 160 -19.59 5.63 -12.42
C ALA A 160 -18.17 5.32 -12.94
N GLY A 161 -17.38 4.55 -12.20
CA GLY A 161 -15.99 4.22 -12.51
C GLY A 161 -15.09 4.30 -11.28
N ALA A 162 -13.94 3.62 -11.37
CA ALA A 162 -12.89 3.67 -10.35
C ALA A 162 -11.88 4.78 -10.63
N ILE A 163 -11.49 5.52 -9.59
CA ILE A 163 -10.42 6.52 -9.63
C ILE A 163 -9.33 6.09 -8.67
N VAL A 164 -8.14 5.83 -9.21
CA VAL A 164 -6.92 5.62 -8.41
C VAL A 164 -6.12 6.90 -8.40
N SER A 165 -5.78 7.39 -7.20
CA SER A 165 -4.92 8.55 -7.01
C SER A 165 -3.88 8.30 -5.92
N THR A 166 -2.80 9.08 -5.93
CA THR A 166 -1.71 8.95 -4.95
C THR A 166 -1.34 10.30 -4.38
N ASP A 167 -1.03 10.32 -3.10
CA ASP A 167 -0.38 11.44 -2.43
C ASP A 167 0.98 10.96 -1.91
N ILE A 168 2.03 11.67 -2.27
CA ILE A 168 3.41 11.37 -1.88
C ILE A 168 4.06 12.53 -1.12
N SER A 169 3.29 13.57 -0.79
CA SER A 169 3.80 14.75 -0.08
C SER A 169 4.26 14.42 1.34
N GLY A 170 3.73 13.34 1.90
CA GLY A 170 4.08 12.82 3.22
C GLY A 170 5.10 11.70 3.26
N CYS A 171 5.64 11.32 2.10
CA CYS A 171 6.75 10.39 1.98
C CYS A 171 8.07 11.17 2.12
#